data_AF-A0A368DFY6-F1
#
_entry.id   AF-A0A368DFY6-F1
#
_cell.length_a   1.000
_cell.length_b   1.000
_cell.length_c   1.000
_cell.angle_alpha   90.00
_cell.angle_beta   90.00
_cell.angle_gamma   90.00
#
_symmetry.space_group_name_H-M   'P 1'
#
loop_
_entity.id
_entity.type
_entity.pdbx_description
1 polymer ?
#
loop_
_entity_poly.entity_id
_entity_poly.type
_entity_poly.pdbx_seq_one_letter_code
_entity_poly.pdbx_strand_id
1 'polypeptide(L)'
;WEPMGAENDALWQVDNLKTNTEKAYCCFNSNARDFAKFGKLFKDYGKWEDKSLLDSLFVKKVTSPRFKESPHYGYGFWLGKYNKMDFFAMRGHLGQHVFVFPKQNIIIVRLGKRHDVKSEREIYPADQQIYLEEAFKMLAIEKV
;
A
#
# COMPACT_ATOMS: atom_id res chain seq x y z
N TRP A 1 -7.37 4.21 -13.05
CA TRP A 1 -8.41 4.49 -12.06
C TRP A 1 -9.69 3.76 -12.43
N GLU A 2 -10.31 4.14 -13.55
CA GLU A 2 -11.54 3.52 -14.08
C GLU A 2 -11.44 2.01 -14.36
N PRO A 3 -10.33 1.45 -14.91
CA PRO A 3 -10.30 0.02 -15.22
C PRO A 3 -10.33 -0.89 -13.98
N MET A 4 -9.97 -0.35 -12.81
CA MET A 4 -10.11 -1.05 -11.52
C MET A 4 -11.50 -0.84 -10.89
N GLY A 5 -12.42 -0.15 -11.57
CA GLY A 5 -13.74 0.17 -11.04
C GLY A 5 -13.69 1.05 -9.79
N ALA A 6 -12.76 2.00 -9.73
CA ALA A 6 -12.73 2.98 -8.64
C ALA A 6 -14.07 3.75 -8.57
N GLU A 7 -14.61 3.93 -7.37
CA GLU A 7 -15.98 4.42 -7.16
C GLU A 7 -16.07 5.94 -7.06
N ASN A 8 -14.97 6.59 -6.68
CA ASN A 8 -14.91 8.04 -6.49
C ASN A 8 -13.78 8.62 -7.31
N ASP A 9 -13.87 9.89 -7.69
CA ASP A 9 -12.74 10.57 -8.32
C ASP A 9 -11.56 10.66 -7.35
N ALA A 10 -10.35 10.57 -7.92
CA ALA A 10 -9.13 10.89 -7.21
C ALA A 10 -8.67 12.30 -7.54
N LEU A 11 -7.98 12.92 -6.59
CA LEU A 11 -7.35 14.23 -6.78
C LEU A 11 -5.83 14.07 -6.81
N TRP A 12 -5.18 14.66 -7.80
CA TRP A 12 -3.72 14.75 -7.86
C TRP A 12 -3.30 16.20 -7.75
N GLN A 13 -2.48 16.52 -6.75
CA GLN A 13 -1.93 17.87 -6.67
C GLN A 13 -0.90 18.11 -7.76
N VAL A 14 -1.00 19.29 -8.38
CA VAL A 14 -0.04 19.78 -9.37
C VAL A 14 0.94 20.77 -8.76
N ASP A 15 2.04 21.03 -9.47
CA ASP A 15 3.08 21.99 -9.09
C ASP A 15 2.57 23.43 -9.08
N ASN A 16 1.83 23.84 -10.11
CA ASN A 16 1.14 25.11 -10.26
C ASN A 16 0.09 25.03 -11.40
N LEU A 17 -0.78 26.05 -11.50
CA LEU A 17 -1.84 26.10 -12.52
C LEU A 17 -1.36 26.30 -13.95
N LYS A 18 -0.13 26.81 -14.15
CA LYS A 18 0.40 27.14 -15.47
C LYS A 18 0.97 25.90 -16.17
N THR A 19 1.81 25.14 -15.47
CA THR A 19 2.42 23.91 -16.01
C THR A 19 1.55 22.70 -15.75
N ASN A 20 0.74 22.73 -14.68
CA ASN A 20 -0.20 21.68 -14.31
C ASN A 20 0.47 20.29 -14.23
N THR A 21 1.73 20.24 -13.76
CA THR A 21 2.50 18.99 -13.67
C THR A 21 2.17 18.30 -12.36
N GLU A 22 1.76 17.04 -12.42
CA GLU A 22 1.42 16.25 -11.24
C GLU A 22 2.64 15.99 -10.36
N LYS A 23 2.46 16.14 -9.04
CA LYS A 23 3.47 15.77 -8.05
C LYS A 23 3.51 14.25 -7.91
N ALA A 24 4.16 13.56 -8.84
CA ALA A 24 4.08 12.10 -8.97
C ALA A 24 4.58 11.29 -7.76
N TYR A 25 5.40 11.90 -6.90
CA TYR A 25 6.02 11.24 -5.74
C TYR A 25 5.16 11.27 -4.46
N CYS A 26 4.08 12.04 -4.42
CA CYS A 26 3.21 12.20 -3.26
C CYS A 26 1.80 12.58 -3.73
N CYS A 27 0.95 13.07 -2.83
CA CYS A 27 -0.08 14.04 -3.19
C CYS A 27 -1.18 13.57 -4.16
N PHE A 28 -1.27 12.25 -4.37
CA PHE A 28 -2.44 11.55 -4.87
C PHE A 28 -3.39 11.28 -3.71
N ASN A 29 -4.64 11.70 -3.84
CA ASN A 29 -5.64 11.66 -2.78
C ASN A 29 -6.88 10.91 -3.27
N SER A 30 -7.36 10.00 -2.42
CA SER A 30 -8.64 9.31 -2.59
C SER A 30 -9.09 8.73 -1.25
N ASN A 31 -10.09 7.85 -1.26
CA ASN A 31 -10.63 7.16 -0.09
C ASN A 31 -9.99 5.77 0.12
N ALA A 32 -10.24 5.19 1.30
CA ALA A 32 -9.62 3.93 1.70
C ALA A 32 -10.03 2.74 0.80
N ARG A 33 -11.28 2.71 0.33
CA ARG A 33 -11.81 1.61 -0.50
C ARG A 33 -11.15 1.60 -1.88
N ASP A 34 -10.98 2.77 -2.50
CA ASP A 34 -10.33 2.86 -3.80
C ASP A 34 -8.80 2.65 -3.71
N PHE A 35 -8.15 3.04 -2.61
CA PHE A 35 -6.77 2.63 -2.34
C PHE A 35 -6.63 1.11 -2.15
N ALA A 36 -7.62 0.44 -1.55
CA ALA A 36 -7.61 -1.02 -1.44
C ALA A 36 -7.66 -1.71 -2.82
N LYS A 37 -8.24 -1.08 -3.84
CA LYS A 37 -8.27 -1.60 -5.21
C LYS A 37 -6.87 -1.71 -5.82
N PHE A 38 -5.96 -0.76 -5.55
CA PHE A 38 -4.55 -0.96 -5.90
C PHE A 38 -3.96 -2.19 -5.19
N GLY A 39 -4.24 -2.36 -3.89
CA GLY A 39 -3.79 -3.53 -3.15
C GLY A 39 -4.26 -4.85 -3.79
N LYS A 40 -5.53 -4.90 -4.19
CA LYS A 40 -6.11 -6.04 -4.91
C LYS A 40 -5.44 -6.26 -6.27
N LEU A 41 -5.24 -5.21 -7.06
CA LEU A 41 -4.60 -5.31 -8.38
C LEU A 41 -3.20 -5.94 -8.29
N PHE A 42 -2.37 -5.49 -7.36
CA PHE A 42 -1.01 -6.03 -7.18
C PHE A 42 -1.02 -7.42 -6.53
N LYS A 43 -1.98 -7.70 -5.62
CA LYS A 43 -2.17 -9.05 -5.07
C LYS A 43 -2.52 -10.07 -6.16
N ASP A 44 -3.35 -9.65 -7.12
CA ASP A 44 -3.88 -10.49 -8.20
C ASP A 44 -3.00 -10.43 -9.47
N TYR A 45 -1.71 -10.15 -9.30
CA TYR A 45 -0.72 -10.17 -10.38
C TYR A 45 -1.06 -9.27 -11.58
N GLY A 46 -1.72 -8.13 -11.32
CA GLY A 46 -2.08 -7.16 -12.35
C GLY A 46 -3.40 -7.47 -13.06
N LYS A 47 -4.10 -8.52 -12.63
CA LYS A 47 -5.41 -8.88 -13.17
C LYS A 47 -6.52 -8.16 -12.43
N TRP A 48 -7.51 -7.71 -13.20
CA TRP A 48 -8.76 -7.16 -12.70
C TRP A 48 -9.90 -7.82 -13.45
N GLU A 49 -10.64 -8.68 -12.76
CA GLU A 49 -11.65 -9.55 -13.38
C GLU A 49 -11.02 -10.33 -14.55
N ASP A 50 -11.58 -10.24 -15.74
CA ASP A 50 -11.09 -10.92 -16.95
C ASP A 50 -10.01 -10.14 -17.71
N LYS A 51 -9.59 -8.97 -17.20
CA LYS A 51 -8.62 -8.09 -17.86
C LYS A 51 -7.25 -8.15 -17.18
N SER A 52 -6.18 -8.16 -17.98
CA SER A 52 -4.82 -7.91 -17.48
C SER A 52 -4.51 -6.43 -17.61
N LEU A 53 -4.53 -5.68 -16.50
CA LEU A 53 -4.24 -4.25 -16.50
C LEU A 53 -2.74 -3.96 -16.37
N LEU A 54 -2.01 -4.86 -15.69
CA LEU A 54 -0.55 -4.79 -15.56
C LEU A 54 0.07 -6.13 -15.97
N ASP A 55 1.30 -6.07 -16.45
CA ASP A 55 2.12 -7.25 -16.69
C ASP A 55 2.46 -7.95 -15.36
N SER A 56 2.29 -9.27 -15.30
CA SER A 56 2.48 -10.03 -14.06
C SER A 56 3.95 -10.11 -13.62
N LEU A 57 4.90 -10.04 -14.55
CA LEU A 57 6.33 -9.93 -14.25
C LEU A 57 6.66 -8.54 -13.70
N PHE A 58 6.02 -7.49 -14.20
CA PHE A 58 6.13 -6.15 -13.61
C PHE A 58 5.63 -6.16 -12.16
N VAL A 59 4.44 -6.71 -11.91
CA VAL A 59 3.90 -6.82 -10.54
C VAL A 59 4.84 -7.60 -9.63
N LYS A 60 5.29 -8.78 -10.06
CA LYS A 60 6.26 -9.58 -9.30
C LYS A 60 7.54 -8.81 -9.00
N LYS A 61 8.05 -8.05 -9.96
CA LYS A 61 9.28 -7.24 -9.80
C LYS A 61 9.09 -6.15 -8.76
N VAL A 62 8.01 -5.36 -8.83
CA VAL A 62 7.85 -4.19 -7.95
C VAL A 62 7.55 -4.57 -6.50
N THR A 63 6.94 -5.74 -6.27
CA THR A 63 6.67 -6.30 -4.94
C THR A 63 7.74 -7.25 -4.43
N SER A 64 8.90 -7.32 -5.10
CA SER A 64 10.06 -8.10 -4.65
C SER A 64 11.19 -7.18 -4.19
N PRO A 65 12.08 -7.64 -3.28
CA PRO A 65 13.23 -6.86 -2.84
C PRO A 65 14.07 -6.36 -4.02
N ARG A 66 14.31 -5.05 -4.07
CA ARG A 66 15.20 -4.44 -5.07
C ARG A 66 16.67 -4.60 -4.69
N PHE A 67 16.96 -4.56 -3.39
CA PHE A 67 18.31 -4.63 -2.84
C PHE A 67 18.42 -5.86 -1.94
N LYS A 68 19.49 -6.65 -2.09
CA LYS A 68 19.69 -7.87 -1.31
C LYS A 68 20.04 -7.55 0.14
N GLU A 69 20.81 -6.48 0.33
CA GLU A 69 21.32 -6.00 1.62
C GLU A 69 20.27 -5.22 2.41
N SER A 70 19.24 -4.70 1.73
CA SER A 70 18.10 -4.01 2.34
C SER A 70 16.79 -4.52 1.74
N PRO A 71 16.33 -5.71 2.17
CA PRO A 71 15.20 -6.40 1.55
C PRO A 71 13.83 -5.80 1.91
N HIS A 72 13.80 -4.58 2.44
CA HIS A 72 12.62 -3.89 2.93
C HIS A 72 11.98 -2.96 1.89
N TYR A 73 12.55 -2.89 0.69
CA TYR A 73 12.06 -2.02 -0.37
C TYR A 73 12.15 -2.68 -1.74
N GLY A 74 11.08 -2.54 -2.52
CA GLY A 74 10.99 -2.95 -3.92
C GLY A 74 11.16 -1.76 -4.87
N TYR A 75 10.23 -1.62 -5.81
CA TYR A 75 10.20 -0.51 -6.77
C TYR A 75 9.00 0.40 -6.49
N GLY A 76 9.00 1.05 -5.31
CA GLY A 76 7.88 1.88 -4.84
C GLY A 76 7.05 1.26 -3.72
N PHE A 77 7.28 -0.03 -3.42
CA PHE A 77 6.62 -0.74 -2.31
C PHE A 77 7.59 -1.00 -1.17
N TRP A 78 7.09 -0.85 0.05
CA TRP A 78 7.74 -1.31 1.27
C TRP A 78 7.44 -2.78 1.50
N LEU A 79 8.42 -3.54 1.98
CA LEU A 79 8.34 -4.99 2.14
C LEU A 79 8.62 -5.35 3.60
N GLY A 80 7.79 -6.23 4.17
CA GLY A 80 7.93 -6.58 5.57
C GLY A 80 7.26 -7.89 5.93
N LYS A 81 7.33 -8.20 7.21
CA LYS A 81 6.65 -9.35 7.79
C LYS A 81 5.89 -8.94 9.05
N TYR A 82 4.74 -9.55 9.26
CA TYR A 82 3.99 -9.47 10.50
C TYR A 82 3.58 -10.89 10.90
N ASN A 83 3.97 -11.36 12.10
CA ASN A 83 3.76 -12.73 12.56
C ASN A 83 4.14 -13.80 11.51
N LYS A 84 5.32 -13.66 10.88
CA LYS A 84 5.85 -14.50 9.79
C LYS A 84 5.10 -14.39 8.44
N MET A 85 4.01 -13.63 8.36
CA MET A 85 3.29 -13.37 7.11
C MET A 85 3.97 -12.25 6.34
N ASP A 86 4.34 -12.51 5.09
CA ASP A 86 4.95 -11.52 4.20
C ASP A 86 3.88 -10.53 3.71
N PHE A 87 4.23 -9.25 3.70
CA PHE A 87 3.41 -8.21 3.10
C PHE A 87 4.23 -7.28 2.21
N PHE A 88 3.56 -6.66 1.25
CA PHE A 88 4.02 -5.43 0.61
C PHE A 88 3.09 -4.27 1.00
N ALA A 89 3.60 -3.05 0.99
CA ALA A 89 2.85 -1.89 1.41
C ALA A 89 3.15 -0.63 0.61
N MET A 90 2.09 0.14 0.32
CA MET A 90 2.22 1.55 -0.05
C MET A 90 2.28 2.34 1.25
N ARG A 91 3.34 3.13 1.45
CA ARG A 91 3.60 3.85 2.70
C ARG A 91 3.84 5.32 2.40
N GLY A 92 3.10 6.18 3.09
CA GLY A 92 3.19 7.63 2.97
C GLY A 92 3.45 8.32 4.30
N HIS A 93 3.81 9.60 4.22
CA HIS A 93 4.02 10.45 5.39
C HIS A 93 2.76 10.55 6.25
N LEU A 94 2.90 10.82 7.56
CA LEU A 94 1.78 10.87 8.52
C LEU A 94 0.99 9.55 8.67
N GLY A 95 1.63 8.42 8.33
CA GLY A 95 1.09 7.07 8.52
C GLY A 95 0.03 6.68 7.48
N GLN A 96 0.17 7.11 6.22
CA GLN A 96 -0.63 6.50 5.15
C GLN A 96 -0.13 5.07 4.94
N HIS A 97 -1.03 4.09 4.97
CA HIS A 97 -0.69 2.70 4.72
C HIS A 97 -1.73 2.01 3.87
N VAL A 98 -1.26 1.25 2.89
CA VAL A 98 -2.01 0.14 2.28
C VAL A 98 -1.16 -1.10 2.46
N PHE A 99 -1.43 -1.92 3.47
CA PHE A 99 -0.77 -3.20 3.66
C PHE A 99 -1.51 -4.27 2.87
N VAL A 100 -0.76 -5.10 2.16
CA VAL A 100 -1.32 -6.22 1.40
C VAL A 100 -0.61 -7.49 1.82
N PHE A 101 -1.39 -8.46 2.28
CA PHE A 101 -0.96 -9.80 2.67
C PHE A 101 -1.47 -10.79 1.61
N PRO A 102 -0.69 -11.08 0.56
CA PRO A 102 -1.23 -11.78 -0.61
C PRO A 102 -1.68 -13.20 -0.29
N LYS A 103 -0.91 -13.92 0.53
CA LYS A 103 -1.20 -15.30 0.94
C LYS A 103 -2.46 -15.40 1.80
N GLN A 104 -2.76 -14.37 2.58
CA GLN A 104 -3.92 -14.33 3.47
C GLN A 104 -5.16 -13.71 2.81
N ASN A 105 -5.01 -13.16 1.60
CA ASN A 105 -6.06 -12.40 0.93
C ASN A 105 -6.58 -11.21 1.77
N ILE A 106 -5.68 -10.55 2.50
CA ILE A 106 -6.01 -9.41 3.39
C ILE A 106 -5.40 -8.13 2.81
N ILE A 107 -6.20 -7.05 2.84
CA ILE A 107 -5.77 -5.69 2.53
C ILE A 107 -6.22 -4.79 3.67
N ILE A 108 -5.29 -4.06 4.26
CA ILE A 108 -5.56 -3.13 5.36
C ILE A 108 -5.19 -1.73 4.89
N VAL A 109 -6.13 -0.81 4.94
CA VAL A 109 -5.92 0.59 4.54
C VAL A 109 -6.09 1.52 5.73
N ARG A 110 -5.09 2.37 5.96
CA ARG A 110 -5.12 3.47 6.94
C ARG A 110 -4.81 4.77 6.22
N LEU A 111 -5.74 5.72 6.29
CA LEU A 111 -5.51 7.11 5.92
C LEU A 111 -5.21 7.92 7.18
N GLY A 112 -3.94 8.27 7.36
CA GLY A 112 -3.39 8.82 8.59
C GLY A 112 -3.31 10.35 8.65
N LYS A 113 -3.20 10.90 9.86
CA LYS A 113 -2.84 12.33 10.09
C LYS A 113 -1.56 12.51 10.90
N ARG A 114 -1.04 11.43 11.48
CA ARG A 114 0.19 11.38 12.29
C ARG A 114 0.75 9.96 12.33
N HIS A 115 2.05 9.87 12.61
CA HIS A 115 2.70 8.64 13.05
C HIS A 115 3.64 8.94 14.23
N ASP A 116 4.00 7.91 14.99
CA ASP A 116 4.97 8.03 16.08
C ASP A 116 6.37 8.37 15.56
N VAL A 117 7.16 9.07 16.38
CA VAL A 117 8.57 9.34 16.06
C VAL A 117 9.33 8.02 16.12
N LYS A 118 10.06 7.69 15.06
CA LYS A 118 10.98 6.55 15.05
C LYS A 118 12.40 7.00 15.36
N SER A 119 13.15 6.15 16.04
CA SER A 119 14.60 6.28 16.16
C SER A 119 15.31 5.87 14.86
N GLU A 120 16.57 6.28 14.69
CA GLU A 120 17.37 5.90 13.51
C GLU A 120 17.59 4.38 13.38
N ARG A 121 17.49 3.65 14.49
CA ARG A 121 17.68 2.19 14.52
C ARG A 121 16.44 1.43 14.08
N GLU A 122 15.30 2.09 13.99
CA GLU A 122 14.03 1.46 13.64
C GLU A 122 13.76 1.59 12.15
N ILE A 123 13.39 0.47 11.53
CA ILE A 123 12.98 0.44 10.13
C ILE A 123 11.62 1.14 9.98
N TYR A 124 10.71 0.88 10.93
CA TYR A 124 9.33 1.36 10.93
C TYR A 124 8.98 2.06 12.26
N PRO A 125 8.11 3.08 12.24
CA PRO A 125 7.52 3.63 13.46
C PRO A 125 6.78 2.56 14.28
N ALA A 126 6.78 2.69 15.62
CA ALA A 126 6.18 1.69 16.53
C ALA A 126 4.67 1.49 16.29
N ASP A 127 3.95 2.57 15.96
CA ASP A 127 2.52 2.55 15.68
C ASP A 127 2.13 1.68 14.47
N GLN A 128 3.04 1.43 13.52
CA GLN A 128 2.81 0.51 12.41
C GLN A 128 2.44 -0.89 12.93
N GLN A 129 3.15 -1.37 13.95
CA GLN A 129 2.88 -2.68 14.54
C GLN A 129 1.53 -2.70 15.26
N ILE A 130 1.21 -1.62 15.98
CA ILE A 130 -0.08 -1.46 16.67
C ILE A 130 -1.22 -1.52 15.65
N TYR A 131 -1.14 -0.80 14.53
CA TYR A 131 -2.19 -0.81 13.51
C TYR A 131 -2.38 -2.19 12.86
N LEU A 132 -1.30 -2.93 12.63
CA LEU A 132 -1.40 -4.31 12.14
C LEU A 132 -2.06 -5.20 13.21
N GLU A 133 -1.61 -5.13 14.45
CA GLU A 133 -2.17 -5.92 15.55
C GLU A 133 -3.67 -5.68 15.73
N GLU A 134 -4.11 -4.42 15.80
CA GLU A 134 -5.53 -4.09 15.95
C GLU A 134 -6.36 -4.52 14.73
N ALA A 135 -5.84 -4.36 13.52
CA ALA A 135 -6.52 -4.85 12.33
C ALA A 135 -6.70 -6.37 12.34
N PHE A 136 -5.68 -7.13 12.77
CA PHE A 136 -5.78 -8.59 12.88
C PHE A 136 -6.69 -9.03 14.03
N LYS A 137 -6.75 -8.28 15.15
CA LYS A 137 -7.74 -8.51 16.21
C LYS A 137 -9.16 -8.34 15.70
N MET A 138 -9.45 -7.27 14.96
CA MET A 138 -10.76 -7.03 14.35
C MET A 138 -11.18 -8.18 13.42
N LEU A 139 -10.28 -8.63 12.54
CA LEU A 139 -10.54 -9.76 11.63
C LEU A 139 -10.75 -11.09 12.36
N ALA A 140 -10.19 -11.25 13.57
CA ALA A 140 -10.43 -12.42 14.41
C ALA A 140 -11.78 -12.36 15.13
N ILE A 141 -12.26 -11.16 15.47
CA ILE A 141 -13.60 -10.94 16.05
C ILE A 141 -14.70 -11.25 15.01
N GLU A 142 -14.45 -10.97 13.73
CA GLU A 142 -15.40 -11.27 12.64
C GLU A 142 -15.61 -12.77 12.35
N LYS A 143 -14.86 -13.68 13.02
CA LYS A 143 -14.99 -15.14 12.84
C LYS A 143 -15.88 -15.83 13.88
N VAL A 144 -16.71 -15.10 14.62
CA VAL A 144 -17.65 -15.63 15.64
C VAL A 144 -19.09 -15.54 15.15
#